data_AF-A0A9D9HZK6-F1
#
_entry.id   AF-A0A9D9HZK6-F1
#
_cell.length_a   1.000
_cell.length_b   1.000
_cell.length_c   1.000
_cell.angle_alpha   90.00
_cell.angle_beta   90.00
_cell.angle_gamma   90.00
#
_symmetry.space_group_name_H-M   'P 1'
#
loop_
_entity.id
_entity.type
_entity.pdbx_description
1 polymer ?
#
loop_
_entity_poly.entity_id
_entity_poly.type
_entity_poly.pdbx_seq_one_letter_code
_entity_poly.pdbx_strand_id
1 'polypeptide(L)'
;MKKFWIIVLASVLILTGCSQEDKKVNDTTIVENTSNQLSEKEAVKYAKDIQKIMVETYKGINSLENFKFIFEDGKNGIDITVESDWTTIRKPEENPILLGMKEEVEKLKDATKKKMAEDFIEDFRKEFEGEYQTTQRIEEKLILEKRDSKEGEYEVFYPEEINGKITLYPMKEYYDENFKEDFEQRKELGRTTLLERLELEDK
;
A
#
# COMPACT_ATOMS: atom_id res chain seq x y z
N MET A 1 66.83 30.14 -21.10
CA MET A 1 65.57 30.79 -21.56
C MET A 1 64.99 29.87 -22.63
N LYS A 2 63.81 29.26 -22.57
CA LYS A 2 62.55 29.46 -21.85
C LYS A 2 62.07 28.08 -21.32
N LYS A 3 61.53 28.02 -20.11
CA LYS A 3 60.82 26.85 -19.56
C LYS A 3 59.36 26.96 -20.02
N PHE A 4 58.88 26.03 -20.83
CA PHE A 4 57.46 25.88 -21.13
C PHE A 4 56.84 24.94 -20.07
N TRP A 5 56.01 25.49 -19.20
CA TRP A 5 55.15 24.72 -18.32
C TRP A 5 53.80 24.58 -19.01
N ILE A 6 53.44 23.35 -19.35
CA ILE A 6 52.10 22.94 -19.74
C ILE A 6 51.29 22.86 -18.44
N ILE A 7 50.38 23.81 -18.23
CA ILE A 7 49.35 23.68 -17.20
C ILE A 7 48.08 23.26 -17.92
N VAL A 8 47.73 22.00 -17.74
CA VAL A 8 46.47 21.39 -18.16
C VAL A 8 45.36 22.03 -17.33
N LEU A 9 44.43 22.73 -18.00
CA LEU A 9 43.17 23.15 -17.40
C LEU A 9 42.34 21.90 -17.08
N ALA A 10 42.20 21.59 -15.80
CA ALA A 10 41.17 20.67 -15.32
C ALA A 10 39.83 21.41 -15.30
N SER A 11 39.07 21.30 -16.39
CA SER A 11 37.66 21.66 -16.41
C SER A 11 36.89 20.68 -15.53
N VAL A 12 36.61 21.11 -14.30
CA VAL A 12 35.63 20.47 -13.42
C VAL A 12 34.26 20.66 -14.06
N LEU A 13 33.82 19.66 -14.82
CA LEU A 13 32.42 19.47 -15.16
C LEU A 13 31.69 19.22 -13.84
N ILE A 14 31.11 20.29 -13.30
CA ILE A 14 30.04 20.18 -12.31
C ILE A 14 28.91 19.48 -13.07
N LEU A 15 28.86 18.15 -12.95
CA LEU A 15 27.67 17.39 -13.24
C LEU A 15 26.59 18.01 -12.36
N THR A 16 25.75 18.82 -12.99
CA THR A 16 24.44 19.20 -12.48
C THR A 16 23.75 17.89 -12.19
N GLY A 17 23.89 17.43 -10.94
CA GLY A 17 23.00 16.46 -10.38
C GLY A 17 21.62 17.05 -10.64
N CYS A 18 20.89 16.40 -11.54
CA CYS A 18 19.46 16.55 -11.59
C CYS A 18 19.02 16.22 -10.16
N SER A 19 18.75 17.24 -9.35
CA SER A 19 17.85 17.00 -8.24
C SER A 19 16.60 16.49 -8.94
N GLN A 20 16.25 15.23 -8.68
CA GLN A 20 14.84 14.90 -8.72
C GLN A 20 14.21 15.94 -7.83
N GLU A 21 13.54 16.91 -8.45
CA GLU A 21 12.58 17.72 -7.73
C GLU A 21 11.65 16.70 -7.12
N ASP A 22 11.78 16.50 -5.81
CA ASP A 22 10.71 15.93 -5.01
C ASP A 22 9.51 16.80 -5.34
N LYS A 23 8.65 16.32 -6.25
CA LYS A 23 7.32 16.85 -6.40
C LYS A 23 6.74 16.76 -5.01
N LYS A 24 6.70 17.90 -4.30
CA LYS A 24 5.85 18.05 -3.14
C LYS A 24 4.44 17.80 -3.66
N VAL A 25 4.00 16.55 -3.57
CA VAL A 25 2.58 16.25 -3.58
C VAL A 25 2.03 17.10 -2.45
N ASN A 26 1.17 18.05 -2.79
CA ASN A 26 0.40 18.77 -1.78
C ASN A 26 -0.61 17.77 -1.22
N ASP A 27 -0.18 16.95 -0.27
CA ASP A 27 -1.06 16.05 0.46
C ASP A 27 -2.16 16.88 1.12
N THR A 28 -3.35 16.82 0.53
CA THR A 28 -4.48 17.63 0.94
C THR A 28 -5.46 16.74 1.67
N THR A 29 -5.62 16.97 2.97
CA THR A 29 -6.68 16.32 3.75
C THR A 29 -7.90 17.22 3.85
N ILE A 30 -9.04 16.74 3.36
CA ILE A 30 -10.34 17.40 3.46
C ILE A 30 -11.20 16.64 4.47
N VAL A 31 -11.84 17.36 5.38
CA VAL A 31 -12.80 16.81 6.34
C VAL A 31 -14.13 17.54 6.17
N GLU A 32 -15.15 16.83 5.75
CA GLU A 32 -16.54 17.27 5.63
C GLU A 32 -17.36 16.60 6.73
N ASN A 33 -17.82 17.38 7.70
CA ASN A 33 -18.65 16.88 8.78
C ASN A 33 -20.07 17.41 8.63
N THR A 34 -20.99 16.53 8.25
CA THR A 34 -22.43 16.83 8.17
C THR A 34 -23.23 16.14 9.27
N SER A 35 -22.57 15.35 10.11
CA SER A 35 -23.15 14.72 11.30
C SER A 35 -23.48 15.74 12.39
N ASN A 36 -24.63 15.59 13.02
CA ASN A 36 -25.03 16.37 14.20
C ASN A 36 -24.51 15.76 15.52
N GLN A 37 -23.87 14.59 15.45
CA GLN A 37 -23.39 13.81 16.59
C GLN A 37 -21.90 14.02 16.91
N LEU A 38 -21.15 14.64 15.99
CA LEU A 38 -19.73 14.99 16.14
C LEU A 38 -19.52 16.49 16.00
N SER A 39 -18.67 17.04 16.87
CA SER A 39 -18.08 18.36 16.60
C SER A 39 -17.03 18.28 15.49
N GLU A 40 -16.78 19.40 14.80
CA GLU A 40 -15.71 19.54 13.81
C GLU A 40 -14.34 19.07 14.35
N LYS A 41 -14.05 19.37 15.62
CA LYS A 41 -12.80 18.99 16.26
C LYS A 41 -12.67 17.47 16.41
N GLU A 42 -13.77 16.79 16.70
CA GLU A 42 -13.79 15.33 16.82
C GLU A 42 -13.69 14.68 15.44
N ALA A 43 -14.43 15.17 14.44
CA ALA A 43 -14.33 14.69 13.06
C ALA A 43 -12.89 14.78 12.52
N VAL A 44 -12.21 15.91 12.73
CA VAL A 44 -10.79 16.08 12.37
C VAL A 44 -9.88 15.13 13.14
N LYS A 45 -10.17 14.84 14.41
CA LYS A 45 -9.40 13.87 15.19
C LYS A 45 -9.56 12.46 14.61
N TYR A 46 -10.78 12.01 14.38
CA TYR A 46 -11.04 10.68 13.82
C TYR A 46 -10.47 10.53 12.40
N ALA A 47 -10.58 11.56 11.56
CA ALA A 47 -9.96 11.57 10.23
C ALA A 47 -8.44 11.33 10.31
N LYS A 48 -7.74 11.98 11.24
CA LYS A 48 -6.29 11.78 11.44
C LYS A 48 -5.95 10.39 11.96
N ASP A 49 -6.75 9.87 12.89
CA ASP A 49 -6.53 8.53 13.45
C ASP A 49 -6.74 7.45 12.37
N ILE A 50 -7.79 7.58 11.55
CA ILE A 50 -8.07 6.71 10.40
C ILE A 50 -6.96 6.80 9.36
N GLN A 51 -6.59 8.02 8.94
CA GLN A 51 -5.51 8.25 7.98
C GLN A 51 -4.21 7.58 8.42
N LYS A 52 -3.86 7.72 9.71
CA LYS A 52 -2.66 7.11 10.27
C LYS A 52 -2.69 5.58 10.15
N ILE A 53 -3.81 4.94 10.52
CA ILE A 53 -3.97 3.48 10.41
C ILE A 53 -3.78 3.04 8.96
N MET A 54 -4.46 3.69 8.01
CA MET A 54 -4.35 3.33 6.58
C MET A 54 -2.93 3.51 6.05
N VAL A 55 -2.30 4.67 6.30
CA VAL A 55 -0.92 4.96 5.84
C VAL A 55 0.09 3.99 6.45
N GLU A 56 -0.02 3.67 7.74
CA GLU A 56 0.86 2.72 8.40
C GLU A 56 0.69 1.29 7.86
N THR A 57 -0.55 0.89 7.53
CA THR A 57 -0.88 -0.44 7.02
C THR A 57 -0.27 -0.71 5.64
N TYR A 58 -0.31 0.27 4.75
CA TYR A 58 0.17 0.13 3.37
C TYR A 58 1.57 0.71 3.13
N LYS A 59 2.28 1.07 4.21
CA LYS A 59 3.61 1.68 4.15
C LYS A 59 4.59 0.83 3.34
N GLY A 60 5.23 1.46 2.35
CA GLY A 60 6.22 0.80 1.50
C GLY A 60 5.62 -0.06 0.38
N ILE A 61 4.29 -0.16 0.32
CA ILE A 61 3.54 -0.79 -0.79
C ILE A 61 2.90 0.31 -1.63
N ASN A 62 2.08 1.14 -0.98
CA ASN A 62 1.37 2.26 -1.60
C ASN A 62 1.72 3.59 -0.91
N SER A 63 1.75 4.68 -1.67
CA SER A 63 1.56 6.04 -1.14
C SER A 63 0.08 6.35 -1.14
N LEU A 64 -0.47 6.80 -0.02
CA LEU A 64 -1.86 7.22 0.12
C LEU A 64 -1.89 8.72 0.35
N GLU A 65 -2.59 9.45 -0.51
CA GLU A 65 -2.57 10.92 -0.59
C GLU A 65 -3.98 11.47 -0.83
N ASN A 66 -4.16 12.79 -0.68
CA ASN A 66 -5.38 13.52 -1.07
C ASN A 66 -6.66 12.98 -0.38
N PHE A 67 -6.54 12.67 0.91
CA PHE A 67 -7.64 12.10 1.69
C PHE A 67 -8.84 13.06 1.74
N LYS A 68 -10.03 12.52 1.52
CA LYS A 68 -11.31 13.17 1.80
C LYS A 68 -12.10 12.31 2.78
N PHE A 69 -12.47 12.89 3.90
CA PHE A 69 -13.33 12.26 4.91
C PHE A 69 -14.69 12.93 4.91
N ILE A 70 -15.76 12.14 4.82
CA ILE A 70 -17.15 12.60 4.93
C ILE A 70 -17.78 11.88 6.12
N PHE A 71 -18.26 12.63 7.11
CA PHE A 71 -18.93 12.11 8.30
C PHE A 71 -20.41 12.47 8.26
N GLU A 72 -21.28 11.45 8.22
CA GLU A 72 -22.73 11.57 8.10
C GLU A 72 -23.45 10.86 9.23
N ASP A 73 -24.62 11.36 9.66
CA ASP A 73 -25.45 10.64 10.63
C ASP A 73 -26.01 9.36 10.00
N GLY A 74 -25.54 8.22 10.49
CA GLY A 74 -25.97 6.89 10.05
C GLY A 74 -27.10 6.34 10.92
N LYS A 75 -27.60 5.14 10.56
CA LYS A 75 -28.71 4.49 11.30
C LYS A 75 -28.31 4.04 12.71
N ASN A 76 -27.08 3.53 12.86
CA ASN A 76 -26.59 2.92 14.10
C ASN A 76 -25.38 3.67 14.69
N GLY A 77 -25.00 4.80 14.10
CA GLY A 77 -23.79 5.54 14.46
C GLY A 77 -23.54 6.67 13.48
N ILE A 78 -22.29 6.87 13.12
CA ILE A 78 -21.87 7.86 12.14
C ILE A 78 -21.20 7.11 11.00
N ASP A 79 -21.73 7.27 9.80
CA ASP A 79 -21.18 6.69 8.60
C ASP A 79 -20.01 7.55 8.14
N ILE A 80 -18.87 6.91 7.87
CA ILE A 80 -17.66 7.59 7.40
C ILE A 80 -17.36 7.08 6.00
N THR A 81 -17.29 8.01 5.05
CA THR A 81 -16.70 7.74 3.73
C THR A 81 -15.30 8.29 3.69
N VAL A 82 -14.32 7.43 3.39
CA VAL A 82 -12.93 7.80 3.19
C VAL A 82 -12.59 7.62 1.73
N GLU A 83 -12.18 8.69 1.07
CA GLU A 83 -11.61 8.60 -0.27
C GLU A 83 -10.15 9.00 -0.24
N SER A 84 -9.30 8.30 -0.98
CA SER A 84 -7.88 8.67 -1.12
C SER A 84 -7.31 8.20 -2.45
N ASP A 85 -6.20 8.83 -2.85
CA ASP A 85 -5.43 8.45 -4.02
C ASP A 85 -4.35 7.45 -3.58
N TRP A 86 -4.35 6.27 -4.18
CA TRP A 86 -3.44 5.18 -3.89
C TRP A 86 -2.48 5.03 -5.06
N THR A 87 -1.21 5.27 -4.82
CA THR A 87 -0.16 5.07 -5.83
C THR A 87 0.72 3.90 -5.43
N THR A 88 0.81 2.87 -6.26
CA THR A 88 1.74 1.75 -6.02
C THR A 88 3.17 2.25 -6.15
N ILE A 89 3.93 2.20 -5.05
CA ILE A 89 5.32 2.71 -4.99
C ILE A 89 6.36 1.60 -4.87
N ARG A 90 5.95 0.38 -4.52
CA ARG A 90 6.85 -0.76 -4.47
C ARG A 90 7.18 -1.22 -5.87
N LYS A 91 8.47 -1.41 -6.17
CA LYS A 91 8.88 -1.96 -7.45
C LYS A 91 8.50 -3.45 -7.54
N PRO A 92 8.19 -3.97 -8.72
CA PRO A 92 7.92 -5.40 -8.91
C PRO A 92 9.03 -6.30 -8.35
N GLU A 93 10.29 -5.91 -8.51
CA GLU A 93 11.43 -6.70 -8.02
C GLU A 93 11.52 -6.79 -6.49
N GLU A 94 10.86 -5.87 -5.78
CA GLU A 94 10.79 -5.80 -4.32
C GLU A 94 9.55 -6.53 -3.78
N ASN A 95 8.68 -7.05 -4.66
CA ASN A 95 7.48 -7.77 -4.26
C ASN A 95 7.84 -9.11 -3.60
N PRO A 96 7.37 -9.39 -2.36
CA PRO A 96 7.73 -10.61 -1.64
C PRO A 96 7.29 -11.89 -2.37
N ILE A 97 6.17 -11.89 -3.08
CA ILE A 97 5.75 -13.07 -3.84
C ILE A 97 6.78 -13.38 -4.93
N LEU A 98 7.18 -12.39 -5.72
CA LEU A 98 8.18 -12.56 -6.77
C LEU A 98 9.55 -12.95 -6.21
N LEU A 99 9.95 -12.40 -5.06
CA LEU A 99 11.17 -12.80 -4.37
C LEU A 99 11.12 -14.26 -3.93
N GLY A 100 10.01 -14.71 -3.35
CA GLY A 100 9.80 -16.11 -2.98
C GLY A 100 9.88 -17.05 -4.17
N MET A 101 9.22 -16.71 -5.28
CA MET A 101 9.32 -17.50 -6.52
C MET A 101 10.75 -17.60 -7.03
N LYS A 102 11.49 -16.47 -7.08
CA LYS A 102 12.89 -16.44 -7.54
C LYS A 102 13.80 -17.31 -6.67
N GLU A 103 13.64 -17.26 -5.34
CA GLU A 103 14.39 -18.12 -4.42
C GLU A 103 14.16 -19.62 -4.69
N GLU A 104 12.95 -20.00 -5.12
CA GLU A 104 12.64 -21.39 -5.42
C GLU A 104 13.22 -21.83 -6.78
N VAL A 105 13.21 -20.94 -7.77
CA VAL A 105 13.87 -21.17 -9.08
C VAL A 105 15.35 -21.49 -8.93
N GLU A 106 16.06 -20.84 -8.00
CA GLU A 106 17.47 -21.10 -7.74
C GLU A 106 17.76 -22.53 -7.25
N LYS A 107 16.76 -23.20 -6.66
CA LYS A 107 16.87 -24.58 -6.16
C LYS A 107 16.60 -25.63 -7.24
N LEU A 108 15.97 -25.24 -8.35
CA LEU A 108 15.64 -26.14 -9.45
C LEU A 108 16.90 -26.60 -10.18
N LYS A 109 17.05 -27.92 -10.32
CA LYS A 109 18.16 -28.55 -11.06
C LYS A 109 17.81 -28.85 -12.52
N ASP A 110 16.53 -29.06 -12.81
CA ASP A 110 16.05 -29.35 -14.15
C ASP A 110 15.94 -28.06 -14.96
N ALA A 111 16.66 -28.00 -16.09
CA ALA A 111 16.74 -26.80 -16.92
C ALA A 111 15.40 -26.47 -17.61
N THR A 112 14.57 -27.47 -17.92
CA THR A 112 13.25 -27.28 -18.51
C THR A 112 12.31 -26.66 -17.50
N LYS A 113 12.25 -27.22 -16.28
CA LYS A 113 11.44 -26.67 -15.19
C LYS A 113 11.90 -25.27 -14.79
N LYS A 114 13.21 -25.04 -14.77
CA LYS A 114 13.77 -23.72 -14.49
C LYS A 114 13.28 -22.68 -15.50
N LYS A 115 13.33 -23.00 -16.80
CA LYS A 115 12.82 -22.12 -17.85
C LYS A 115 11.32 -21.84 -17.71
N MET A 116 10.52 -22.89 -17.49
CA MET A 116 9.07 -22.73 -17.27
C MET A 116 8.77 -21.82 -16.08
N ALA A 117 9.52 -21.97 -15.00
CA ALA A 117 9.39 -21.14 -13.81
C ALA A 117 9.79 -19.68 -14.08
N GLU A 118 10.89 -19.45 -14.81
CA GLU A 118 11.31 -18.11 -15.22
C GLU A 118 10.26 -17.42 -16.11
N ASP A 119 9.69 -18.14 -17.08
CA ASP A 119 8.61 -17.63 -17.94
C ASP A 119 7.37 -17.26 -17.12
N PHE A 120 6.98 -18.10 -16.14
CA PHE A 120 5.86 -17.82 -15.25
C PHE A 120 6.09 -16.60 -14.34
N ILE A 121 7.29 -16.46 -13.76
CA ILE A 121 7.67 -15.30 -12.94
C ILE A 121 7.64 -14.02 -13.78
N GLU A 122 8.09 -14.09 -15.02
CA GLU A 122 8.09 -12.94 -15.93
C GLU A 122 6.67 -12.44 -16.21
N ASP A 123 5.69 -13.33 -16.33
CA ASP A 123 4.29 -12.93 -16.51
C ASP A 123 3.73 -12.24 -15.26
N PHE A 124 3.98 -12.77 -14.05
CA PHE A 124 3.65 -12.08 -12.80
C PHE A 124 4.34 -10.72 -12.69
N ARG A 125 5.61 -10.62 -13.10
CA ARG A 125 6.36 -9.37 -13.07
C ARG A 125 5.71 -8.30 -13.93
N LYS A 126 5.26 -8.65 -15.14
CA LYS A 126 4.55 -7.73 -16.04
C LYS A 126 3.24 -7.22 -15.45
N GLU A 127 2.49 -8.08 -14.74
CA GLU A 127 1.28 -7.65 -14.05
C GLU A 127 1.60 -6.56 -13.01
N PHE A 128 2.60 -6.79 -12.16
CA PHE A 128 3.03 -5.78 -11.18
C PHE A 128 3.66 -4.54 -11.81
N GLU A 129 4.37 -4.65 -12.94
CA GLU A 129 4.86 -3.50 -13.71
C GLU A 129 3.72 -2.62 -14.20
N GLY A 130 2.60 -3.22 -14.62
CA GLY A 130 1.41 -2.51 -15.05
C GLY A 130 0.77 -1.67 -13.94
N GLU A 131 0.94 -2.08 -12.68
CA GLU A 131 0.42 -1.37 -11.50
C GLU A 131 1.41 -0.33 -10.93
N TYR A 132 2.72 -0.52 -11.16
CA TYR A 132 3.76 0.34 -10.59
C TYR A 132 3.62 1.80 -11.05
N GLN A 133 3.63 2.73 -10.09
CA GLN A 133 3.41 4.16 -10.30
C GLN A 133 2.05 4.52 -10.94
N THR A 134 1.09 3.60 -10.90
CA THR A 134 -0.29 3.93 -11.23
C THR A 134 -1.01 4.44 -9.98
N THR A 135 -1.79 5.51 -10.16
CA THR A 135 -2.61 6.12 -9.11
C THR A 135 -4.07 5.77 -9.33
N GLN A 136 -4.75 5.34 -8.28
CA GLN A 136 -6.16 4.99 -8.30
C GLN A 136 -6.88 5.72 -7.16
N ARG A 137 -8.07 6.26 -7.42
CA ARG A 137 -8.94 6.82 -6.37
C ARG A 137 -9.74 5.68 -5.76
N ILE A 138 -9.58 5.44 -4.47
CA ILE A 138 -10.30 4.39 -3.73
C ILE A 138 -11.23 5.05 -2.73
N GLU A 139 -12.44 4.49 -2.61
CA GLU A 139 -13.43 4.84 -1.59
C GLU A 139 -13.57 3.66 -0.62
N GLU A 140 -13.61 3.96 0.68
CA GLU A 140 -13.85 3.01 1.75
C GLU A 140 -14.93 3.52 2.70
N LYS A 141 -15.76 2.60 3.20
CA LYS A 141 -16.81 2.89 4.17
C LYS A 141 -16.41 2.36 5.54
N LEU A 142 -16.50 3.22 6.56
CA LEU A 142 -16.28 2.90 7.96
C LEU A 142 -17.47 3.37 8.79
N ILE A 143 -17.61 2.85 10.00
CA ILE A 143 -18.67 3.25 10.93
C ILE A 143 -18.04 3.67 12.24
N LEU A 144 -18.45 4.81 12.78
CA LEU A 144 -18.07 5.26 14.11
C LEU A 144 -19.25 5.06 15.08
N GLU A 145 -19.05 4.18 16.07
CA GLU A 145 -20.07 3.87 17.10
C GLU A 145 -19.54 4.17 18.51
N LYS A 146 -20.44 4.51 19.44
CA LYS A 146 -20.10 4.68 20.86
C LYS A 146 -19.90 3.30 21.49
N ARG A 147 -18.82 3.11 22.25
CA ARG A 147 -18.70 1.91 23.10
C ARG A 147 -19.66 2.01 24.29
N ASP A 148 -20.54 1.04 24.45
CA ASP A 148 -21.47 0.94 25.59
C ASP A 148 -20.77 0.90 26.96
N SER A 149 -19.50 0.49 27.02
CA SER A 149 -18.78 0.24 28.27
C SER A 149 -18.01 1.44 28.85
N LYS A 150 -17.91 2.55 28.12
CA LYS A 150 -17.24 3.77 28.58
C LYS A 150 -17.96 4.99 28.02
N GLU A 151 -18.56 5.75 28.93
CA GLU A 151 -19.29 6.97 28.62
C GLU A 151 -18.38 7.93 27.80
N GLY A 152 -18.71 8.12 26.52
CA GLY A 152 -18.08 9.11 25.65
C GLY A 152 -16.91 8.65 24.75
N GLU A 153 -16.52 7.36 24.73
CA GLU A 153 -15.51 6.88 23.78
C GLU A 153 -16.19 6.29 22.51
N TYR A 154 -16.10 6.99 21.38
CA TYR A 154 -16.41 6.39 20.07
C TYR A 154 -15.21 5.58 19.55
N GLU A 155 -15.51 4.51 18.83
CA GLU A 155 -14.57 3.64 18.13
C GLU A 155 -14.93 3.54 16.64
N VAL A 156 -13.91 3.46 15.78
CA VAL A 156 -14.05 3.26 14.34
C VAL A 156 -14.05 1.77 14.02
N PHE A 157 -15.02 1.35 13.22
CA PHE A 157 -15.23 -0.03 12.80
C PHE A 157 -15.15 -0.16 11.28
N TYR A 158 -14.60 -1.28 10.83
CA TYR A 158 -14.74 -1.77 9.47
C TYR A 158 -16.02 -2.63 9.36
N PRO A 159 -16.98 -2.25 8.49
CA PRO A 159 -18.19 -3.03 8.27
C PRO A 159 -17.93 -4.13 7.23
N GLU A 160 -17.94 -5.39 7.67
CA GLU A 160 -17.86 -6.54 6.77
C GLU A 160 -19.27 -7.09 6.50
N GLU A 161 -19.67 -7.19 5.24
CA GLU A 161 -20.94 -7.80 4.84
C GLU A 161 -20.73 -9.23 4.34
N ILE A 162 -21.26 -10.20 5.07
CA ILE A 162 -21.26 -11.61 4.67
C ILE A 162 -22.71 -12.11 4.64
N ASN A 163 -23.14 -12.62 3.48
CA ASN A 163 -24.49 -13.16 3.27
C ASN A 163 -25.61 -12.17 3.67
N GLY A 164 -25.43 -10.87 3.41
CA GLY A 164 -26.41 -9.83 3.74
C GLY A 164 -26.42 -9.41 5.22
N LYS A 165 -25.49 -9.92 6.04
CA LYS A 165 -25.33 -9.51 7.44
C LYS A 165 -24.04 -8.71 7.60
N ILE A 166 -24.19 -7.49 8.12
CA ILE A 166 -23.05 -6.63 8.48
C ILE A 166 -22.54 -7.02 9.87
N THR A 167 -21.23 -7.25 9.98
CA THR A 167 -20.49 -7.40 11.23
C THR A 167 -19.47 -6.28 11.33
N LEU A 168 -19.40 -5.64 12.51
CA LEU A 168 -18.48 -4.54 12.75
C LEU A 168 -17.24 -5.05 13.47
N TYR A 169 -16.08 -4.82 12.89
CA TYR A 169 -14.79 -5.14 13.50
C TYR A 169 -14.05 -3.85 13.83
N PRO A 170 -13.45 -3.74 15.02
CA PRO A 170 -12.54 -2.63 15.33
C PRO A 170 -11.54 -2.42 14.18
N MET A 171 -11.54 -1.22 13.60
CA MET A 171 -10.85 -0.97 12.33
C MET A 171 -9.37 -1.32 12.42
N LYS A 172 -8.71 -0.94 13.52
CA LYS A 172 -7.27 -1.13 13.66
C LYS A 172 -6.91 -2.61 13.71
N GLU A 173 -7.60 -3.39 14.53
CA GLU A 173 -7.43 -4.84 14.66
C GLU A 173 -7.69 -5.52 13.32
N TYR A 174 -8.79 -5.17 12.65
CA TYR A 174 -9.14 -5.73 11.35
C TYR A 174 -8.07 -5.44 10.30
N TYR A 175 -7.55 -4.21 10.25
CA TYR A 175 -6.47 -3.81 9.34
C TYR A 175 -5.16 -4.55 9.62
N ASP A 176 -4.75 -4.62 10.89
CA ASP A 176 -3.52 -5.32 11.31
C ASP A 176 -3.59 -6.82 10.98
N GLU A 177 -4.78 -7.44 11.07
CA GLU A 177 -4.96 -8.88 10.80
C GLU A 177 -5.13 -9.20 9.31
N ASN A 178 -5.80 -8.36 8.53
CA ASN A 178 -6.26 -8.71 7.18
C ASN A 178 -5.56 -7.94 6.05
N PHE A 179 -5.06 -6.73 6.31
CA PHE A 179 -4.51 -5.86 5.27
C PHE A 179 -3.02 -5.61 5.40
N LYS A 180 -2.50 -5.63 6.63
CA LYS A 180 -1.08 -5.44 6.87
C LYS A 180 -0.29 -6.62 6.35
N GLU A 181 0.67 -6.34 5.46
CA GLU A 181 1.45 -7.38 4.83
C GLU A 181 2.43 -8.04 5.81
N ASP A 182 2.34 -9.36 5.97
CA ASP A 182 3.42 -10.18 6.49
C ASP A 182 4.36 -10.56 5.33
N PHE A 183 5.54 -9.94 5.30
CA PHE A 183 6.49 -10.10 4.22
C PHE A 183 6.96 -11.56 4.02
N GLU A 184 7.23 -12.29 5.10
CA GLU A 184 7.73 -13.67 5.00
C GLU A 184 6.60 -14.65 4.64
N GLN A 185 5.39 -14.44 5.14
CA GLN A 185 4.23 -15.20 4.71
C GLN A 185 3.97 -15.03 3.21
N ARG A 186 4.12 -13.81 2.69
CA ARG A 186 3.96 -13.51 1.25
C ARG A 186 5.08 -14.12 0.40
N LYS A 187 6.31 -14.15 0.90
CA LYS A 187 7.39 -14.91 0.24
C LYS A 187 7.08 -16.40 0.18
N GLU A 188 6.61 -16.98 1.27
CA GLU A 188 6.23 -18.39 1.29
C GLU A 188 5.11 -18.68 0.30
N LEU A 189 4.08 -17.83 0.24
CA LEU A 189 3.03 -17.93 -0.78
C LEU A 189 3.61 -17.95 -2.21
N GLY A 190 4.59 -17.09 -2.50
CA GLY A 190 5.28 -17.09 -3.79
C GLY A 190 6.00 -18.41 -4.10
N ARG A 191 6.71 -18.98 -3.12
CA ARG A 191 7.36 -20.29 -3.25
C ARG A 191 6.33 -21.38 -3.54
N THR A 192 5.26 -21.47 -2.74
CA THR A 192 4.21 -22.49 -2.89
C THR A 192 3.51 -22.37 -4.24
N THR A 193 3.14 -21.15 -4.66
CA THR A 193 2.47 -20.90 -5.94
C THR A 193 3.31 -21.42 -7.12
N LEU A 194 4.63 -21.20 -7.09
CA LEU A 194 5.50 -21.70 -8.14
C LEU A 194 5.57 -23.23 -8.16
N LEU A 195 5.72 -23.86 -6.99
CA LEU A 195 5.80 -25.31 -6.88
C LEU A 195 4.52 -25.98 -7.38
N GLU A 196 3.35 -25.49 -6.96
CA GLU A 196 2.05 -25.99 -7.43
C GLU A 196 1.91 -25.86 -8.94
N ARG A 197 2.37 -24.73 -9.52
CA ARG A 197 2.36 -24.51 -10.97
C ARG A 197 3.21 -25.56 -11.70
N LEU A 198 4.39 -25.87 -11.19
CA LEU A 198 5.30 -26.85 -11.80
C LEU A 198 4.80 -28.29 -11.64
N GLU A 199 4.11 -28.62 -10.55
CA GLU A 199 3.50 -29.95 -10.35
C GLU A 199 2.31 -30.21 -11.28
N LEU A 200 1.56 -29.18 -11.65
CA LEU A 200 0.45 -29.31 -12.61
C LEU A 200 0.92 -29.64 -14.03
N GLU A 201 2.10 -29.16 -14.41
CA GLU A 201 2.69 -29.41 -15.75
C GLU A 201 3.40 -30.78 -15.86
N ASP A 202 3.59 -31.48 -14.73
CA ASP A 202 4.11 -32.86 -14.70
C ASP A 202 3.00 -33.92 -14.92
N LYS A 203 1.72 -33.52 -14.95
CA LYS A 203 0.55 -34.42 -15.08
C LYS A 203 -0.02 -34.44 -16.50
#